data_AF-A0A160T1R1-F1
#
_entry.id   AF-A0A160T1R1-F1
#
_cell.length_a   1.000
_cell.length_b   1.000
_cell.length_c   1.000
_cell.angle_alpha   90.00
_cell.angle_beta   90.00
_cell.angle_gamma   90.00
#
_symmetry.space_group_name_H-M   'P 1'
#
loop_
_entity.id
_entity.type
_entity.pdbx_description
1 polymer ?
#
loop_
_entity_poly.entity_id
_entity_poly.type
_entity_poly.pdbx_seq_one_letter_code
_entity_poly.pdbx_strand_id
1 'polypeptide(L)' 'MSTELCKLKKSLKGELPSYILLVNQPRFVCTSCGRVANKKKNLCNPERMREK' A
#
# COMPACT_ATOMS: atom_id res chain seq x y z
N MET A 1 -17.76 2.74 -6.60
CA MET A 1 -16.46 3.04 -5.94
C MET A 1 -16.51 2.51 -4.52
N SER A 2 -15.75 1.46 -4.20
CA SER A 2 -15.72 0.84 -2.87
C SER A 2 -15.24 1.83 -1.81
N THR A 3 -16.10 2.16 -0.84
CA THR A 3 -15.82 3.17 0.19
C THR A 3 -14.99 2.64 1.36
N GLU A 4 -14.78 1.32 1.44
CA GLU A 4 -14.17 0.64 2.60
C GLU A 4 -12.72 1.05 2.85
N LEU A 5 -11.89 1.14 1.79
CA LEU A 5 -10.51 1.63 1.90
C LEU A 5 -10.44 3.13 2.19
N CYS A 6 -11.36 3.92 1.64
CA CYS A 6 -11.44 5.36 1.88
C CYS A 6 -11.88 5.70 3.32
N LYS A 7 -12.62 4.79 3.98
CA LYS A 7 -13.06 4.91 5.38
C LYS A 7 -11.94 4.64 6.39
N LEU A 8 -10.92 3.85 6.03
CA LEU A 8 -9.70 3.63 6.83
C LEU A 8 -8.76 4.86 6.93
N LYS A 9 -9.26 6.05 6.59
CA LYS A 9 -8.53 7.30 6.33
C LYS A 9 -7.53 7.71 7.44
N LYS A 10 -6.29 8.08 7.06
CA LYS A 10 -5.63 9.38 7.37
C LYS A 10 -4.19 9.48 6.82
N SER A 11 -3.91 10.62 6.19
CA SER A 11 -2.60 11.16 5.77
C SER A 11 -1.90 10.51 4.57
N LEU A 12 -2.41 10.77 3.38
CA LEU A 12 -1.56 11.04 2.22
C LEU A 12 -1.75 12.51 1.82
N LYS A 13 -1.26 13.44 2.66
CA LYS A 13 -1.34 14.89 2.44
C LYS A 13 -0.12 15.46 1.67
N GLY A 14 0.71 14.60 1.08
CA GLY A 14 1.98 14.96 0.44
C GLY A 14 2.08 14.48 -1.01
N GLU A 15 3.32 14.36 -1.52
CA GLU A 15 3.66 13.97 -2.90
C GLU A 15 2.99 12.67 -3.37
N LEU A 16 1.79 12.81 -3.90
CA LEU A 16 1.03 11.76 -4.57
C LEU A 16 1.83 11.06 -5.68
N PRO A 17 2.64 11.74 -6.52
CA PRO A 17 3.39 11.07 -7.59
C PRO A 17 4.37 10.03 -7.05
N SER A 18 5.17 10.40 -6.06
CA SER A 18 6.15 9.53 -5.40
C SER A 18 5.45 8.35 -4.72
N TYR A 19 4.32 8.57 -4.07
CA TYR A 19 3.52 7.50 -3.49
C TYR A 19 2.99 6.52 -4.54
N ILE A 20 2.42 7.02 -5.65
CA ILE A 20 1.90 6.19 -6.74
C ILE A 20 3.00 5.27 -7.27
N LEU A 21 4.23 5.74 -7.44
CA LEU A 21 5.36 4.92 -7.89
C LEU A 21 5.72 3.78 -6.92
N LEU A 22 5.52 3.98 -5.61
CA LEU A 22 5.78 2.97 -4.60
C LEU A 22 4.69 1.90 -4.55
N VAL A 23 3.44 2.27 -4.82
CA VAL A 23 2.28 1.37 -4.77
C VAL A 23 1.90 0.79 -6.13
N ASN A 24 2.43 1.31 -7.24
CA ASN A 24 2.18 0.78 -8.57
C ASN A 24 2.73 -0.66 -8.70
N GLN A 25 1.92 -1.57 -9.25
CA GLN A 25 2.19 -3.01 -9.30
C GLN A 25 2.67 -3.56 -7.95
N PRO A 26 1.85 -3.44 -6.89
CA PRO A 26 2.26 -3.83 -5.57
C PRO A 26 2.44 -5.35 -5.52
N ARG A 27 3.53 -5.81 -4.91
CA ARG A 27 3.84 -7.24 -4.74
C ARG A 27 3.76 -7.67 -3.29
N PHE A 28 3.70 -6.70 -2.38
CA PHE A 28 3.69 -6.92 -0.95
C PHE A 28 2.60 -6.08 -0.29
N VAL A 29 1.99 -6.66 0.74
CA VAL A 29 1.07 -5.98 1.65
C VAL A 29 1.65 -6.02 3.06
N CYS A 30 1.53 -4.94 3.81
CA CYS A 30 1.90 -4.91 5.21
C CYS A 30 0.76 -5.52 6.02
N THR A 31 1.02 -6.61 6.73
CA THR A 31 -0.01 -7.30 7.53
C THR A 31 -0.43 -6.50 8.76
N SER A 32 0.41 -5.57 9.22
CA SER A 32 0.14 -4.75 10.40
C SER A 32 -0.70 -3.49 10.11
N CYS A 33 -0.51 -2.86 8.94
CA CYS A 33 -1.16 -1.58 8.62
C CYS A 33 -1.91 -1.56 7.28
N GLY A 34 -1.90 -2.65 6.53
CA GLY A 34 -2.62 -2.79 5.25
C GLY A 34 -2.02 -2.03 4.06
N ARG A 35 -0.89 -1.31 4.24
CA ARG A 35 -0.23 -0.60 3.12
C ARG A 35 0.38 -1.58 2.13
N VAL A 36 0.36 -1.22 0.86
CA VAL A 36 0.94 -2.02 -0.22
C VAL A 36 2.18 -1.36 -0.81
N ALA A 37 3.10 -2.15 -1.35
CA ALA A 37 4.28 -1.63 -2.05
C ALA A 37 4.82 -2.64 -3.07
N ASN A 38 5.56 -2.12 -4.06
CA ASN A 38 6.29 -2.93 -5.03
C ASN A 38 7.53 -3.65 -4.45
N LYS A 39 8.11 -3.14 -3.36
CA LYS A 39 9.31 -3.67 -2.70
C LYS A 39 9.11 -3.87 -1.20
N LYS A 40 9.60 -5.00 -0.66
CA LYS A 40 9.52 -5.36 0.77
C LYS A 40 10.05 -4.27 1.70
N LYS A 41 11.17 -3.65 1.33
CA LYS A 41 11.88 -2.63 2.13
C LYS A 41 11.06 -1.37 2.43
N ASN A 42 9.98 -1.15 1.68
CA ASN A 42 9.11 0.02 1.84
C ASN A 42 7.99 -0.22 2.87
N LEU A 43 7.94 -1.40 3.52
CA LEU A 43 6.90 -1.80 4.46
C LEU A 43 7.52 -2.30 5.77
N CYS A 44 6.79 -2.11 6.88
CA CYS A 44 7.20 -2.56 8.21
C CYS A 44 7.18 -4.09 8.35
N ASN A 45 6.08 -4.73 7.90
CA ASN A 45 5.91 -6.18 7.96
C ASN A 45 5.38 -6.74 6.62
N PRO A 46 6.25 -6.87 5.59
CA PRO A 46 5.84 -7.21 4.23
C PRO A 46 5.50 -8.69 4.06
N GLU A 47 4.28 -8.98 3.61
CA GLU A 47 3.87 -10.29 3.12
C GLU A 47 3.66 -10.26 1.59
N ARG A 48 4.12 -11.29 0.88
CA ARG A 48 3.99 -11.37 -0.58
C ARG A 48 2.55 -11.69 -0.96
N MET A 49 1.93 -10.83 -1.77
CA MET A 49 0.63 -11.11 -2.37
C MET A 49 0.81 -12.19 -3.44
N ARG A 50 0.01 -13.26 -3.35
CA ARG A 50 -0.07 -14.29 -4.39
C ARG A 50 -1.29 -13.95 -5.23
N GLU A 51 -1.11 -13.80 -6.55
CA GLU A 51 -2.25 -13.78 -7.47
C GLU A 51 -2.94 -15.15 -7.36
N LYS A 52 -4.24 -15.14 -7.06
CA LYS A 52 -5.12 -16.30 -7.14
C LYS A 52 -5.86 -16.25 -8.46
#